data_AF-A0A3D2ZA39-F1
#
_entry.id   AF-A0A3D2ZA39-F1
#
_cell.length_a   1.000
_cell.length_b   1.000
_cell.length_c   1.000
_cell.angle_alpha   90.00
_cell.angle_beta   90.00
_cell.angle_gamma   90.00
#
_symmetry.space_group_name_H-M   'P 1'
#
loop_
_entity.id
_entity.type
_entity.pdbx_description
1 polymer ?
#
loop_
_entity_poly.entity_id
_entity_poly.type
_entity_poly.pdbx_seq_one_letter_code
_entity_poly.pdbx_strand_id
1 'polypeptide(L)'
;GILVTNDAEDESSVLSISITVEGLGFESNADGLTLDSGTSSTFEVSFAAVDVGNLNGSYTGTLTIRTNDPDNRKIIIPLSADITEGISQPDIEVSASVLSFGQRVIGAVSAERALSVTNIGGLPLTGSVDLSGDAAFTILGAADFVLEEGDISDYVVTYTPTAVEDNSATITITSDDANQPTIEVEVTGKGVVALALIPKDGDGNIILGWFTRGGTQVGFDDFFAFADNFGSDDTQEGFDPKYDIAPAGGDGSVNFDDFFKFADDFGKTVANASDIQDALQ
;
A
#
# COMPACT_ATOMS: atom_id res chain seq x y z
N GLY A 1 -46.46 -18.19 -7.37
CA GLY A 1 -47.44 -18.54 -6.31
C GLY A 1 -47.28 -19.95 -5.76
N ILE A 2 -47.48 -20.09 -4.45
CA ILE A 2 -47.62 -21.35 -3.71
C ILE A 2 -49.11 -21.71 -3.70
N LEU A 3 -49.44 -22.91 -4.16
CA LEU A 3 -50.82 -23.44 -4.17
C LEU A 3 -51.11 -24.16 -2.87
N VAL A 4 -52.27 -23.88 -2.29
CA VAL A 4 -52.80 -24.62 -1.14
C VAL A 4 -54.20 -25.13 -1.48
N THR A 5 -54.46 -26.39 -1.17
CA THR A 5 -55.74 -27.06 -1.39
C THR A 5 -56.20 -27.68 -0.08
N ASN A 6 -57.50 -27.57 0.20
CA ASN A 6 -58.15 -28.35 1.25
C ASN A 6 -58.72 -29.64 0.64
N ASP A 7 -57.98 -30.75 0.78
CA ASP A 7 -58.35 -32.06 0.24
C ASP A 7 -59.20 -32.91 1.22
N ALA A 8 -59.81 -32.30 2.25
CA ALA A 8 -60.64 -33.03 3.20
C ALA A 8 -61.87 -33.67 2.53
N GLU A 9 -62.12 -34.96 2.80
CA GLU A 9 -63.27 -35.70 2.26
C GLU A 9 -64.63 -35.23 2.84
N ASP A 10 -64.62 -34.66 4.05
CA ASP A 10 -65.82 -34.11 4.69
C ASP A 10 -66.08 -32.70 4.17
N GLU A 11 -67.20 -32.53 3.44
CA GLU A 11 -67.65 -31.27 2.84
C GLU A 11 -67.81 -30.12 3.85
N SER A 12 -67.95 -30.41 5.15
CA SER A 12 -68.05 -29.40 6.22
C SER A 12 -66.69 -28.95 6.78
N SER A 13 -65.60 -29.57 6.35
CA SER A 13 -64.25 -29.23 6.81
C SER A 13 -63.76 -27.92 6.25
N VAL A 14 -63.30 -27.04 7.14
CA VAL A 14 -62.67 -25.76 6.78
C VAL A 14 -61.21 -25.77 7.21
N LEU A 15 -60.32 -25.59 6.23
CA LEU A 15 -58.89 -25.47 6.45
C LEU A 15 -58.56 -24.00 6.73
N SER A 16 -58.12 -23.71 7.96
CA SER A 16 -57.62 -22.40 8.38
C SER A 16 -56.10 -22.42 8.38
N ILE A 17 -55.49 -21.45 7.70
CA ILE A 17 -54.06 -21.36 7.48
C ILE A 17 -53.59 -20.00 7.97
N SER A 18 -52.50 -19.96 8.74
CA SER A 18 -51.74 -18.74 8.99
C SER A 18 -50.37 -18.83 8.34
N ILE A 19 -49.95 -17.73 7.74
CA ILE A 19 -48.73 -17.60 6.95
C ILE A 19 -47.85 -16.56 7.66
N THR A 20 -46.59 -16.90 7.90
CA THR A 20 -45.62 -15.99 8.48
C THR A 20 -44.32 -16.13 7.70
N VAL A 21 -43.79 -15.00 7.25
CA VAL A 21 -42.49 -14.92 6.58
C VAL A 21 -41.54 -14.15 7.48
N GLU A 22 -40.35 -14.72 7.70
CA GLU A 22 -39.26 -14.11 8.46
C GLU A 22 -38.01 -14.05 7.56
N GLY A 23 -37.19 -13.01 7.71
CA GLY A 23 -36.00 -12.76 6.90
C GLY A 23 -36.08 -11.41 6.19
N LEU A 24 -34.95 -10.71 6.10
CA LEU A 24 -34.90 -9.40 5.46
C LEU A 24 -35.20 -9.51 3.96
N GLY A 25 -35.99 -8.56 3.44
CA GLY A 25 -36.40 -8.50 2.05
C GLY A 25 -37.44 -9.54 1.63
N PHE A 26 -37.78 -10.53 2.46
CA PHE A 26 -38.84 -11.48 2.17
C PHE A 26 -40.18 -10.98 2.69
N GLU A 27 -41.21 -11.08 1.85
CA GLU A 27 -42.58 -10.73 2.21
C GLU A 27 -43.57 -11.75 1.60
N SER A 28 -44.77 -11.81 2.18
CA SER A 28 -45.89 -12.58 1.63
C SER A 28 -47.03 -11.63 1.32
N ASN A 29 -47.75 -11.88 0.23
CA ASN A 29 -48.96 -11.11 -0.10
C ASN A 29 -50.20 -11.54 0.70
N ALA A 30 -50.07 -12.55 1.57
CA ALA A 30 -51.11 -13.03 2.47
C ALA A 30 -50.53 -13.43 3.83
N ASP A 31 -51.29 -13.18 4.90
CA ASP A 31 -51.00 -13.58 6.29
C ASP A 31 -51.82 -14.80 6.74
N GLY A 32 -52.80 -15.21 5.95
CA GLY A 32 -53.59 -16.42 6.16
C GLY A 32 -54.57 -16.71 5.03
N LEU A 33 -55.13 -17.91 5.05
CA LEU A 33 -56.15 -18.38 4.10
C LEU A 33 -57.20 -19.18 4.85
N THR A 34 -58.44 -19.18 4.34
CA THR A 34 -59.51 -20.06 4.81
C THR A 34 -60.13 -20.72 3.59
N LEU A 35 -60.13 -22.06 3.57
CA LEU A 35 -60.55 -22.86 2.42
C LEU A 35 -61.62 -23.87 2.83
N ASP A 36 -62.77 -23.83 2.16
CA ASP A 36 -63.77 -24.89 2.26
C ASP A 36 -63.24 -26.18 1.62
N SER A 37 -63.81 -27.33 1.99
CA SER A 37 -63.44 -28.63 1.43
C SER A 37 -63.48 -28.61 -0.12
N GLY A 38 -62.46 -29.18 -0.75
CA GLY A 38 -62.30 -29.27 -2.20
C GLY A 38 -61.86 -27.97 -2.89
N THR A 39 -61.63 -26.88 -2.15
CA THR A 39 -61.21 -25.60 -2.71
C THR A 39 -59.70 -25.38 -2.63
N SER A 40 -59.18 -24.54 -3.53
CA SER A 40 -57.79 -24.13 -3.56
C SER A 40 -57.65 -22.62 -3.61
N SER A 41 -56.55 -22.11 -3.07
CA SER A 41 -56.11 -20.73 -3.25
C SER A 41 -54.60 -20.68 -3.39
N THR A 42 -54.10 -19.55 -3.89
CA THR A 42 -52.68 -19.30 -4.06
C THR A 42 -52.27 -18.04 -3.31
N PHE A 43 -51.09 -18.06 -2.71
CA PHE A 43 -50.42 -16.86 -2.22
C PHE A 43 -49.01 -16.79 -2.81
N GLU A 44 -48.35 -15.65 -2.69
CA GLU A 44 -47.01 -15.44 -3.21
C GLU A 44 -46.09 -14.99 -2.09
N VAL A 45 -44.83 -15.46 -2.17
CA VAL A 45 -43.72 -14.92 -1.40
C VAL A 45 -42.79 -14.24 -2.39
N SER A 46 -42.50 -12.98 -2.14
CA SER A 46 -41.57 -12.18 -2.94
C SER A 46 -40.32 -11.86 -2.13
N PHE A 47 -39.25 -11.54 -2.86
CA PHE A 47 -38.06 -10.93 -2.31
C PHE A 47 -37.86 -9.56 -2.96
N ALA A 48 -37.78 -8.51 -2.15
CA ALA A 48 -37.55 -7.14 -2.59
C ALA A 48 -36.10 -6.74 -2.29
N ALA A 49 -35.26 -6.71 -3.33
CA ALA A 49 -33.84 -6.34 -3.21
C ALA A 49 -33.64 -4.94 -2.59
N VAL A 50 -34.56 -4.01 -2.84
CA VAL A 50 -34.51 -2.65 -2.30
C VAL A 50 -34.61 -2.62 -0.77
N ASP A 51 -35.30 -3.58 -0.16
CA ASP A 51 -35.48 -3.64 1.31
C ASP A 51 -34.20 -4.09 2.02
N VAL A 52 -33.25 -4.64 1.26
CA VAL A 52 -31.90 -4.99 1.71
C VAL A 52 -30.84 -4.08 1.08
N GLY A 53 -31.25 -2.90 0.58
CA GLY A 53 -30.36 -1.90 0.02
C GLY A 53 -29.71 -2.30 -1.30
N ASN A 54 -30.24 -3.31 -2.00
CA ASN A 54 -29.64 -3.93 -3.18
C ASN A 54 -28.21 -4.43 -2.94
N LEU A 55 -27.85 -4.75 -1.69
CA LEU A 55 -26.49 -5.18 -1.38
C LEU A 55 -26.25 -6.60 -1.91
N ASN A 56 -25.12 -6.81 -2.59
CA ASN A 56 -24.68 -8.12 -3.03
C ASN A 56 -24.52 -9.06 -1.84
N GLY A 57 -25.03 -10.28 -1.99
CA GLY A 57 -25.00 -11.27 -0.92
C GLY A 57 -26.13 -12.29 -1.01
N SER A 58 -26.10 -13.22 -0.06
CA SER A 58 -27.11 -14.26 0.11
C SER A 58 -28.02 -13.92 1.28
N TYR A 59 -29.32 -13.85 1.01
CA TYR A 59 -30.37 -13.55 1.96
C TYR A 59 -31.16 -14.81 2.25
N THR A 60 -31.29 -15.13 3.53
CA THR A 60 -32.05 -16.30 3.98
C THR A 60 -33.29 -15.87 4.75
N GLY A 61 -34.32 -16.67 4.63
CA GLY A 61 -35.58 -16.46 5.31
C GLY A 61 -36.28 -17.77 5.62
N THR A 62 -37.40 -17.68 6.31
CA THR A 62 -38.28 -18.83 6.55
C THR A 62 -39.72 -18.46 6.29
N LEU A 63 -40.40 -19.32 5.54
CA LEU A 63 -41.85 -19.32 5.42
C LEU A 63 -42.39 -20.37 6.39
N THR A 64 -43.16 -19.94 7.39
CA THR A 64 -43.90 -20.81 8.28
C THR A 64 -45.38 -20.78 7.93
N ILE A 65 -45.94 -21.95 7.62
CA ILE A 65 -47.37 -22.15 7.42
C ILE A 65 -47.88 -22.97 8.61
N ARG A 66 -48.89 -22.47 9.33
CA ARG A 66 -49.59 -23.23 10.35
C ARG A 66 -51.02 -23.48 9.90
N THR A 67 -51.53 -24.68 10.16
CA THR A 67 -52.88 -25.05 9.76
C THR A 67 -53.64 -25.75 10.88
N ASN A 68 -54.95 -25.83 10.74
CA ASN A 68 -55.80 -26.68 11.57
C ASN A 68 -55.93 -28.14 11.06
N ASP A 69 -55.19 -28.54 10.02
CA ASP A 69 -55.08 -29.95 9.59
C ASP A 69 -54.33 -30.78 10.65
N PRO A 70 -54.92 -31.86 11.20
CA PRO A 70 -54.26 -32.77 12.13
C PRO A 70 -52.94 -33.35 11.65
N ASP A 71 -52.81 -33.63 10.35
CA ASP A 71 -51.65 -34.28 9.76
C ASP A 71 -50.57 -33.25 9.37
N ASN A 72 -50.98 -32.01 9.04
CA ASN A 72 -50.09 -30.93 8.57
C ASN A 72 -50.20 -29.64 9.40
N ARG A 73 -50.07 -29.75 10.72
CA ARG A 73 -50.20 -28.62 11.66
C ARG A 73 -49.22 -27.47 11.41
N LYS A 74 -48.01 -27.78 10.94
CA LYS A 74 -46.94 -26.79 10.72
C LYS A 74 -46.02 -27.26 9.59
N ILE A 75 -45.82 -26.40 8.60
CA ILE A 75 -44.87 -26.57 7.52
C ILE A 75 -43.88 -25.40 7.61
N ILE A 76 -42.59 -25.71 7.47
CA ILE A 76 -41.51 -24.71 7.47
C ILE A 76 -40.75 -24.90 6.16
N ILE A 77 -40.65 -23.82 5.38
CA ILE A 77 -39.97 -23.79 4.09
C ILE A 77 -38.83 -22.78 4.21
N PRO A 78 -37.56 -23.20 4.06
CA PRO A 78 -36.46 -22.26 3.98
C PRO A 78 -36.54 -21.47 2.68
N LEU A 79 -36.27 -20.17 2.76
CA LEU A 79 -36.21 -19.25 1.62
C LEU A 79 -34.75 -18.81 1.43
N SER A 80 -34.36 -18.61 0.17
CA SER A 80 -33.06 -18.10 -0.22
C SER A 80 -33.20 -17.18 -1.41
N ALA A 81 -32.47 -16.07 -1.40
CA ALA A 81 -32.35 -15.13 -2.51
C ALA A 81 -30.90 -14.63 -2.58
N ASP A 82 -30.36 -14.54 -3.79
CA ASP A 82 -28.99 -14.05 -4.01
C ASP A 82 -29.05 -12.79 -4.87
N ILE A 83 -28.31 -11.76 -4.45
CA ILE A 83 -28.07 -10.54 -5.24
C ILE A 83 -26.60 -10.59 -5.69
N THR A 84 -26.38 -10.62 -7.01
CA THR A 84 -25.03 -10.72 -7.61
C THR A 84 -24.64 -9.51 -8.48
N GLU A 85 -25.61 -8.68 -8.86
CA GLU A 85 -25.43 -7.48 -9.70
C GLU A 85 -25.93 -6.20 -9.00
N GLY A 86 -25.96 -6.23 -7.68
CA GLY A 86 -26.26 -5.10 -6.80
C GLY A 86 -25.00 -4.34 -6.37
N ILE A 87 -25.12 -3.65 -5.25
CA ILE A 87 -24.05 -2.85 -4.64
C ILE A 87 -23.08 -3.78 -3.90
N SER A 88 -21.78 -3.73 -4.16
CA SER A 88 -20.77 -4.46 -3.38
C SER A 88 -20.51 -3.80 -2.02
N GLN A 89 -20.14 -4.60 -1.03
CA GLN A 89 -19.61 -4.09 0.25
C GLN A 89 -18.31 -3.28 0.03
N PRO A 90 -17.87 -2.46 1.00
CA PRO A 90 -16.55 -1.84 0.93
C PRO A 90 -15.47 -2.91 0.75
N ASP A 91 -14.52 -2.65 -0.14
CA ASP A 91 -13.45 -3.59 -0.50
C ASP A 91 -12.17 -2.79 -0.74
N ILE A 92 -11.14 -3.05 0.07
CA ILE A 92 -9.91 -2.28 0.09
C ILE A 92 -8.83 -2.92 -0.80
N GLU A 93 -8.27 -2.13 -1.72
CA GLU A 93 -7.09 -2.51 -2.49
C GLU A 93 -5.91 -1.59 -2.18
N VAL A 94 -4.72 -2.17 -2.00
CA VAL A 94 -3.48 -1.45 -1.70
C VAL A 94 -2.44 -1.77 -2.77
N SER A 95 -1.78 -0.74 -3.32
CA SER A 95 -0.89 -0.91 -4.48
C SER A 95 0.41 -1.68 -4.22
N ALA A 96 0.81 -1.87 -2.96
CA ALA A 96 1.98 -2.65 -2.59
C ALA A 96 1.84 -3.26 -1.20
N SER A 97 2.34 -4.48 -1.01
CA SER A 97 2.50 -5.12 0.31
C SER A 97 3.89 -4.94 0.90
N VAL A 98 4.87 -4.45 0.11
CA VAL A 98 6.24 -4.19 0.55
C VAL A 98 6.79 -2.93 -0.14
N LEU A 99 7.44 -2.06 0.64
CA LEU A 99 8.20 -0.91 0.16
C LEU A 99 9.67 -1.04 0.59
N SER A 100 10.57 -1.27 -0.35
CA SER A 100 12.02 -1.40 -0.06
C SER A 100 12.82 -0.21 -0.58
N PHE A 101 13.54 0.47 0.31
CA PHE A 101 14.38 1.62 -0.03
C PHE A 101 15.83 1.27 -0.34
N GLY A 102 16.21 -0.01 -0.23
CA GLY A 102 17.56 -0.48 -0.46
C GLY A 102 18.57 0.16 0.50
N GLN A 103 19.80 0.34 0.02
CA GLN A 103 20.85 1.00 0.81
C GLN A 103 20.76 2.53 0.69
N ARG A 104 20.97 3.21 1.81
CA ARG A 104 20.99 4.66 1.88
C ARG A 104 22.08 5.14 2.82
N VAL A 105 22.81 6.17 2.39
CA VAL A 105 23.83 6.82 3.21
C VAL A 105 23.17 7.43 4.45
N ILE A 106 23.80 7.27 5.62
CA ILE A 106 23.34 7.91 6.87
C ILE A 106 23.12 9.41 6.68
N GLY A 107 21.95 9.89 7.10
CA GLY A 107 21.53 11.29 7.00
C GLY A 107 21.05 11.72 5.62
N ALA A 108 21.16 10.87 4.59
CA ALA A 108 20.62 11.15 3.27
C ALA A 108 19.16 10.66 3.16
N VAL A 109 18.28 11.54 2.68
CA VAL A 109 16.88 11.19 2.41
C VAL A 109 16.80 10.35 1.13
N SER A 110 15.92 9.34 1.12
CA SER A 110 15.64 8.53 -0.06
C SER A 110 14.83 9.29 -1.12
N ALA A 111 14.72 8.70 -2.32
CA ALA A 111 13.61 9.06 -3.21
C ALA A 111 12.28 8.68 -2.55
N GLU A 112 11.23 9.42 -2.88
CA GLU A 112 9.87 9.14 -2.44
C GLU A 112 9.34 7.84 -3.05
N ARG A 113 8.60 7.05 -2.25
CA ARG A 113 7.82 5.93 -2.74
C ARG A 113 6.34 6.19 -2.48
N ALA A 114 5.51 6.02 -3.50
CA ALA A 114 4.07 6.13 -3.38
C ALA A 114 3.46 4.81 -2.88
N LEU A 115 2.43 4.93 -2.05
CA LEU A 115 1.51 3.88 -1.65
C LEU A 115 0.11 4.43 -1.85
N SER A 116 -0.77 3.66 -2.49
CA SER A 116 -2.15 4.07 -2.75
C SER A 116 -3.10 3.08 -2.12
N VAL A 117 -4.16 3.61 -1.53
CA VAL A 117 -5.30 2.87 -0.96
C VAL A 117 -6.53 3.21 -1.79
N THR A 118 -7.20 2.20 -2.32
CA THR A 118 -8.33 2.34 -3.26
C THR A 118 -9.54 1.60 -2.72
N ASN A 119 -10.73 2.19 -2.83
CA ASN A 119 -11.97 1.47 -2.63
C ASN A 119 -12.44 0.86 -3.96
N ILE A 120 -12.35 -0.47 -4.07
CA ILE A 120 -12.85 -1.22 -5.23
C ILE A 120 -14.27 -1.79 -5.00
N GLY A 121 -14.84 -1.52 -3.82
CA GLY A 121 -16.22 -1.83 -3.45
C GLY A 121 -17.22 -0.77 -3.91
N GLY A 122 -18.50 -1.02 -3.64
CA GLY A 122 -19.62 -0.16 -4.08
C GLY A 122 -20.21 0.72 -2.98
N LEU A 123 -19.78 0.52 -1.73
CA LEU A 123 -20.13 1.36 -0.58
C LEU A 123 -18.90 2.15 -0.12
N PRO A 124 -19.09 3.30 0.56
CA PRO A 124 -17.98 4.07 1.10
C PRO A 124 -17.11 3.22 2.03
N LEU A 125 -15.80 3.25 1.81
CA LEU A 125 -14.79 2.61 2.64
C LEU A 125 -14.24 3.65 3.62
N THR A 126 -14.25 3.33 4.91
CA THR A 126 -13.71 4.20 5.97
C THR A 126 -12.56 3.52 6.68
N GLY A 127 -11.52 4.27 7.01
CA GLY A 127 -10.33 3.68 7.61
C GLY A 127 -9.28 4.66 8.08
N SER A 128 -8.16 4.12 8.52
CA SER A 128 -7.01 4.86 9.03
C SER A 128 -5.70 4.20 8.66
N VAL A 129 -4.63 5.01 8.58
CA VAL A 129 -3.28 4.57 8.29
C VAL A 129 -2.33 4.99 9.41
N ASP A 130 -1.59 4.02 9.94
CA ASP A 130 -0.56 4.23 10.95
C ASP A 130 0.78 3.66 10.46
N LEU A 131 1.88 4.30 10.86
CA LEU A 131 3.24 3.81 10.63
C LEU A 131 3.89 3.54 11.98
N SER A 132 4.31 2.30 12.19
CA SER A 132 4.98 1.86 13.42
C SER A 132 6.31 1.17 13.11
N GLY A 133 7.28 1.28 14.01
CA GLY A 133 8.62 0.69 13.85
C GLY A 133 9.73 1.73 13.88
N ASP A 134 10.70 1.59 12.99
CA ASP A 134 11.88 2.46 12.97
C ASP A 134 11.54 3.91 12.55
N ALA A 135 12.03 4.88 13.32
CA ALA A 135 11.80 6.31 13.08
C ALA A 135 12.56 6.87 11.86
N ALA A 136 13.43 6.08 11.24
CA ALA A 136 14.06 6.40 9.96
C ALA A 136 13.04 6.47 8.82
N PHE A 137 11.86 5.86 8.96
CA PHE A 137 10.78 5.95 7.98
C PHE A 137 9.78 7.05 8.37
N THR A 138 9.30 7.77 7.36
CA THR A 138 8.17 8.69 7.54
C THR A 138 7.13 8.45 6.46
N ILE A 139 5.86 8.66 6.81
CA ILE A 139 4.72 8.60 5.91
C ILE A 139 4.02 9.96 5.91
N LEU A 140 3.69 10.44 4.72
CA LEU A 140 2.90 11.64 4.49
C LEU A 140 1.61 11.25 3.78
N GLY A 141 0.48 11.59 4.39
CA GLY A 141 -0.87 11.31 3.90
C GLY A 141 -1.91 11.62 4.97
N ALA A 142 -3.19 11.42 4.67
CA ALA A 142 -4.25 11.58 5.66
C ALA A 142 -4.22 10.40 6.64
N ALA A 143 -4.25 10.67 7.95
CA ALA A 143 -4.26 9.60 8.95
C ALA A 143 -5.57 8.80 8.94
N ASP A 144 -6.68 9.47 8.61
CA ASP A 144 -8.00 8.87 8.44
C ASP A 144 -8.50 9.16 7.02
N PHE A 145 -9.27 8.24 6.44
CA PHE A 145 -9.85 8.40 5.11
C PHE A 145 -11.30 7.92 5.04
N VAL A 146 -12.02 8.49 4.08
CA VAL A 146 -13.34 8.05 3.60
C VAL A 146 -13.26 8.06 2.07
N LEU A 147 -13.41 6.91 1.44
CA LEU A 147 -13.28 6.73 -0.01
C LEU A 147 -14.62 6.24 -0.56
N GLU A 148 -15.22 7.02 -1.46
CA GLU A 148 -16.38 6.56 -2.23
C GLU A 148 -15.93 5.47 -3.24
N GLU A 149 -16.88 4.87 -3.97
CA GLU A 149 -16.59 3.87 -5.00
C GLU A 149 -15.55 4.41 -6.01
N GLY A 150 -14.41 3.72 -6.13
CA GLY A 150 -13.33 4.04 -7.06
C GLY A 150 -12.41 5.19 -6.61
N ASP A 151 -12.65 5.81 -5.46
CA ASP A 151 -11.76 6.84 -4.93
C ASP A 151 -10.43 6.26 -4.43
N ILE A 152 -9.40 7.10 -4.46
CA ILE A 152 -8.01 6.75 -4.11
C ILE A 152 -7.49 7.73 -3.06
N SER A 153 -6.83 7.20 -2.03
CA SER A 153 -5.98 7.96 -1.10
C SER A 153 -4.50 7.63 -1.33
N ASP A 154 -3.71 8.65 -1.63
CA ASP A 154 -2.27 8.53 -1.86
C ASP A 154 -1.45 8.88 -0.61
N TYR A 155 -0.39 8.10 -0.41
CA TYR A 155 0.58 8.24 0.66
C TYR A 155 2.00 8.26 0.08
N VAL A 156 2.85 9.09 0.67
CA VAL A 156 4.26 9.20 0.30
C VAL A 156 5.11 8.74 1.47
N VAL A 157 5.96 7.75 1.21
CA VAL A 157 6.87 7.18 2.19
C VAL A 157 8.31 7.57 1.85
N THR A 158 9.06 8.01 2.85
CA THR A 158 10.49 8.31 2.73
C THR A 158 11.30 7.62 3.81
N TYR A 159 12.60 7.48 3.57
CA TYR A 159 13.55 6.82 4.45
C TYR A 159 14.82 7.65 4.63
N THR A 160 15.23 7.87 5.88
CA THR A 160 16.45 8.59 6.27
C THR A 160 17.15 7.86 7.42
N PRO A 161 18.11 6.97 7.15
CA PRO A 161 18.81 6.22 8.20
C PRO A 161 19.71 7.11 9.05
N THR A 162 19.82 6.78 10.34
CA THR A 162 20.71 7.46 11.30
C THR A 162 21.93 6.65 11.71
N ALA A 163 21.98 5.35 11.41
CA ALA A 163 23.06 4.44 11.77
C ALA A 163 23.30 3.37 10.67
N VAL A 164 24.40 2.61 10.79
CA VAL A 164 24.71 1.50 9.86
C VAL A 164 23.99 0.24 10.32
N GLU A 165 22.75 0.06 9.90
CA GLU A 165 21.92 -1.07 10.28
C GLU A 165 20.81 -1.32 9.27
N ASP A 166 20.17 -2.49 9.38
CA ASP A 166 18.94 -2.77 8.65
C ASP A 166 17.77 -2.20 9.46
N ASN A 167 16.98 -1.30 8.87
CA ASN A 167 15.82 -0.67 9.48
C ASN A 167 14.53 -1.29 8.90
N SER A 168 13.53 -1.50 9.75
CA SER A 168 12.21 -1.97 9.34
C SER A 168 11.08 -1.23 10.05
N ALA A 169 9.96 -1.06 9.34
CA ALA A 169 8.72 -0.53 9.87
C ALA A 169 7.53 -1.21 9.18
N THR A 170 6.34 -1.03 9.75
CA THR A 170 5.08 -1.55 9.20
C THR A 170 4.10 -0.40 9.08
N ILE A 171 3.54 -0.23 7.89
CA ILE A 171 2.36 0.61 7.68
C ILE A 171 1.14 -0.28 7.89
N THR A 172 0.30 0.06 8.86
CA THR A 172 -0.93 -0.66 9.17
C THR A 172 -2.12 0.17 8.69
N ILE A 173 -2.91 -0.42 7.80
CA ILE A 173 -4.12 0.18 7.26
C ILE A 173 -5.29 -0.59 7.86
N THR A 174 -6.14 0.09 8.62
CA THR A 174 -7.37 -0.47 9.20
C THR A 174 -8.57 0.10 8.46
N SER A 175 -9.56 -0.73 8.14
CA SER A 175 -10.77 -0.27 7.45
C SER A 175 -12.01 -1.05 7.87
N ASP A 176 -13.18 -0.62 7.38
CA ASP A 176 -14.47 -1.30 7.51
C ASP A 176 -14.74 -2.35 6.42
N ASP A 177 -13.76 -2.69 5.59
CA ASP A 177 -13.79 -3.91 4.78
C ASP A 177 -13.86 -5.13 5.71
N ALA A 178 -14.98 -5.84 5.67
CA ALA A 178 -15.24 -6.99 6.53
C ALA A 178 -14.32 -8.20 6.26
N ASN A 179 -13.82 -8.33 5.02
CA ASN A 179 -12.95 -9.43 4.61
C ASN A 179 -11.47 -9.10 4.88
N GLN A 180 -11.09 -7.83 4.73
CA GLN A 180 -9.73 -7.34 4.95
C GLN A 180 -9.71 -6.14 5.93
N PRO A 181 -10.11 -6.34 7.19
CA PRO A 181 -10.22 -5.24 8.17
C PRO A 181 -8.86 -4.62 8.54
N THR A 182 -7.77 -5.34 8.27
CA THR A 182 -6.40 -4.85 8.48
C THR A 182 -5.49 -5.33 7.36
N ILE A 183 -4.76 -4.41 6.75
CA ILE A 183 -3.68 -4.67 5.79
C ILE A 183 -2.37 -4.14 6.38
N GLU A 184 -1.31 -4.95 6.30
CA GLU A 184 0.03 -4.55 6.68
C GLU A 184 0.92 -4.45 5.45
N VAL A 185 1.65 -3.34 5.34
CA VAL A 185 2.67 -3.12 4.31
C VAL A 185 4.04 -3.04 4.99
N GLU A 186 4.93 -3.96 4.62
CA GLU A 186 6.28 -4.00 5.17
C GLU A 186 7.15 -2.90 4.54
N VAL A 187 7.90 -2.16 5.36
CA VAL A 187 8.81 -1.11 4.91
C VAL A 187 10.23 -1.45 5.35
N THR A 188 11.17 -1.50 4.41
CA THR A 188 12.55 -1.91 4.67
C THR A 188 13.58 -0.96 4.07
N GLY A 189 14.73 -0.85 4.73
CA GLY A 189 15.87 -0.05 4.29
C GLY A 189 17.15 -0.45 5.02
N LYS A 190 18.31 -0.06 4.48
CA LYS A 190 19.60 -0.27 5.13
C LYS A 190 20.42 1.02 5.15
N GLY A 191 20.80 1.45 6.35
CA GLY A 191 21.75 2.52 6.55
C GLY A 191 23.17 2.05 6.24
N VAL A 192 23.89 2.82 5.44
CA VAL A 192 25.31 2.61 5.16
C VAL A 192 26.09 3.89 5.43
N VAL A 193 27.35 3.77 5.83
CA VAL A 193 28.25 4.92 5.83
C VAL A 193 28.55 5.26 4.39
N ALA A 194 28.47 6.54 4.02
CA ALA A 194 29.19 6.99 2.84
C ALA A 194 30.65 6.63 3.08
N LEU A 195 31.17 5.65 2.35
CA LEU A 195 32.59 5.58 2.15
C LEU A 195 32.93 6.95 1.59
N ALA A 196 33.50 7.81 2.43
CA ALA A 196 34.12 9.01 1.91
C ALA A 196 35.09 8.44 0.88
N LEU A 197 34.81 8.70 -0.40
CA LEU A 197 35.57 8.20 -1.55
C LEU A 197 36.90 8.95 -1.59
N ILE A 198 37.58 8.95 -0.45
CA ILE A 198 38.85 9.57 -0.18
C ILE A 198 39.84 8.58 -0.76
N PRO A 199 40.49 8.92 -1.86
CA PRO A 199 41.54 8.09 -2.42
C PRO A 199 42.61 7.92 -1.35
N LYS A 200 43.03 6.70 -1.09
CA LYS A 200 44.10 6.40 -0.13
C LYS A 200 45.18 5.56 -0.79
N ASP A 201 46.43 5.80 -0.39
CA ASP A 201 47.53 4.91 -0.74
C ASP A 201 47.46 3.60 0.06
N GLY A 202 48.43 2.71 -0.17
CA GLY A 202 48.53 1.43 0.54
C GLY A 202 48.80 1.55 2.05
N ASP A 203 49.24 2.73 2.51
CA ASP A 203 49.50 3.03 3.92
C ASP A 203 48.31 3.74 4.59
N GLY A 204 47.25 4.04 3.84
CA GLY A 204 46.04 4.70 4.32
C GLY A 204 46.11 6.23 4.32
N ASN A 205 47.17 6.84 3.77
CA ASN A 205 47.27 8.29 3.63
C ASN A 205 46.34 8.78 2.51
N ILE A 206 45.79 9.97 2.69
CA ILE A 206 44.91 10.59 1.71
C ILE A 206 45.71 11.00 0.47
N ILE A 207 45.20 10.63 -0.71
CA ILE A 207 45.65 11.10 -2.02
C ILE A 207 44.61 12.10 -2.52
N LEU A 208 45.02 13.35 -2.71
CA LEU A 208 44.15 14.42 -3.22
C LEU A 208 44.25 14.58 -4.74
N GLY A 209 45.39 14.21 -5.33
CA GLY A 209 45.65 14.39 -6.76
C GLY A 209 44.89 13.46 -7.73
N TRP A 210 44.08 12.50 -7.27
CA TRP A 210 43.35 11.57 -8.15
C TRP A 210 41.99 12.15 -8.56
N PHE A 211 42.00 13.09 -9.49
CA PHE A 211 40.84 13.92 -9.85
C PHE A 211 39.85 13.21 -10.77
N THR A 212 40.35 12.52 -11.80
CA THR A 212 39.52 11.92 -12.86
C THR A 212 38.78 10.67 -12.40
N ARG A 213 39.22 10.08 -11.28
CA ARG A 213 38.76 8.77 -10.79
C ARG A 213 38.95 7.64 -11.81
N GLY A 214 39.80 7.87 -12.83
CA GLY A 214 40.17 6.89 -13.85
C GLY A 214 41.40 6.08 -13.45
N GLY A 215 41.44 4.81 -13.86
CA GLY A 215 42.57 3.93 -13.56
C GLY A 215 42.73 3.69 -12.05
N THR A 216 43.96 3.51 -11.58
CA THR A 216 44.27 3.25 -10.16
C THR A 216 45.42 4.09 -9.63
N GLN A 217 45.84 5.12 -10.36
CA GLN A 217 47.04 5.89 -10.06
C GLN A 217 46.82 7.35 -10.42
N VAL A 218 47.41 8.26 -9.65
CA VAL A 218 47.49 9.68 -10.04
C VAL A 218 48.39 9.81 -11.25
N GLY A 219 47.83 10.18 -12.40
CA GLY A 219 48.50 10.11 -13.69
C GLY A 219 48.36 11.35 -14.54
N PHE A 220 48.69 11.22 -15.83
CA PHE A 220 48.62 12.32 -16.78
C PHE A 220 47.19 12.80 -17.05
N ASP A 221 46.20 11.90 -16.97
CA ASP A 221 44.80 12.29 -17.13
C ASP A 221 44.37 13.22 -15.99
N ASP A 222 44.81 12.95 -14.76
CA ASP A 222 44.61 13.84 -13.61
C ASP A 222 45.39 15.16 -13.77
N PHE A 223 46.61 15.09 -14.28
CA PHE A 223 47.41 16.29 -14.56
C PHE A 223 46.73 17.20 -15.58
N PHE A 224 46.22 16.67 -16.69
CA PHE A 224 45.53 17.47 -17.69
C PHE A 224 44.22 18.03 -17.15
N ALA A 225 43.46 17.24 -16.39
CA ALA A 225 42.26 17.73 -15.71
C ALA A 225 42.58 18.88 -14.74
N PHE A 226 43.68 18.79 -14.00
CA PHE A 226 44.15 19.89 -13.14
C PHE A 226 44.60 21.10 -13.95
N ALA A 227 45.41 20.89 -14.99
CA ALA A 227 45.97 21.95 -15.83
C ALA A 227 44.88 22.77 -16.53
N ASP A 228 43.77 22.14 -16.93
CA ASP A 228 42.62 22.82 -17.52
C ASP A 228 41.94 23.81 -16.56
N ASN A 229 42.13 23.62 -15.24
CA ASN A 229 41.54 24.44 -14.18
C ASN A 229 42.57 25.33 -13.47
N PHE A 230 43.85 25.23 -13.84
CA PHE A 230 44.93 25.97 -13.21
C PHE A 230 44.81 27.47 -13.45
N GLY A 231 44.94 28.26 -12.38
CA GLY A 231 44.78 29.71 -12.39
C GLY A 231 43.34 30.19 -12.24
N SER A 232 42.37 29.29 -12.02
CA SER A 232 41.00 29.66 -11.67
C SER A 232 40.86 30.02 -10.18
N ASP A 233 39.87 30.85 -9.85
CA ASP A 233 39.58 31.28 -8.48
C ASP A 233 38.06 31.31 -8.21
N ASP A 234 37.70 31.33 -6.93
CA ASP A 234 36.32 31.23 -6.43
C ASP A 234 35.37 32.37 -6.87
N THR A 235 35.88 33.40 -7.52
CA THR A 235 35.08 34.50 -8.08
C THR A 235 34.67 34.26 -9.53
N GLN A 236 35.22 33.23 -10.18
CA GLN A 236 34.99 32.93 -11.59
C GLN A 236 33.88 31.88 -11.79
N GLU A 237 33.01 32.13 -12.78
CA GLU A 237 32.00 31.15 -13.21
C GLU A 237 32.71 29.93 -13.82
N GLY A 238 32.54 28.76 -13.19
CA GLY A 238 33.22 27.52 -13.60
C GLY A 238 34.41 27.13 -12.74
N PHE A 239 34.72 27.86 -11.66
CA PHE A 239 35.63 27.38 -10.62
C PHE A 239 35.14 26.05 -10.05
N ASP A 240 36.02 25.06 -10.04
CA ASP A 240 35.75 23.75 -9.45
C ASP A 240 36.66 23.54 -8.23
N PRO A 241 36.12 23.62 -7.01
CA PRO A 241 36.91 23.55 -5.78
C PRO A 241 37.59 22.19 -5.59
N LYS A 242 37.30 21.18 -6.41
CA LYS A 242 38.00 19.88 -6.32
C LYS A 242 39.47 19.95 -6.72
N TYR A 243 39.90 21.00 -7.44
CA TYR A 243 41.29 21.22 -7.84
C TYR A 243 42.05 22.17 -6.90
N ASP A 244 41.34 22.87 -6.01
CA ASP A 244 41.87 23.72 -4.93
C ASP A 244 42.06 22.86 -3.66
N ILE A 245 43.21 22.20 -3.58
CA ILE A 245 43.54 21.15 -2.62
C ILE A 245 44.59 21.59 -1.57
N ALA A 246 45.16 22.79 -1.71
CA ALA A 246 46.20 23.32 -0.85
C ALA A 246 45.91 24.80 -0.50
N PRO A 247 45.97 25.19 0.80
CA PRO A 247 46.14 24.34 1.97
C PRO A 247 44.94 23.40 2.16
N ALA A 248 44.97 22.55 3.19
CA ALA A 248 43.85 21.66 3.45
C ALA A 248 42.54 22.45 3.64
N GLY A 249 41.58 22.26 2.73
CA GLY A 249 40.32 23.02 2.68
C GLY A 249 40.24 24.09 1.58
N GLY A 250 41.33 24.28 0.81
CA GLY A 250 41.46 25.24 -0.27
C GLY A 250 41.73 26.67 0.21
N ASP A 251 42.37 27.48 -0.63
CA ASP A 251 42.51 28.94 -0.40
C ASP A 251 41.60 29.80 -1.31
N GLY A 252 40.76 29.15 -2.12
CA GLY A 252 39.89 29.78 -3.10
C GLY A 252 40.56 30.00 -4.46
N SER A 253 41.74 29.43 -4.73
CA SER A 253 42.46 29.61 -5.99
C SER A 253 43.27 28.37 -6.39
N VAL A 254 43.02 27.81 -7.57
CA VAL A 254 43.83 26.70 -8.12
C VAL A 254 45.17 27.25 -8.59
N ASN A 255 46.21 27.08 -7.79
CA ASN A 255 47.50 27.75 -7.98
C ASN A 255 48.69 26.81 -7.76
N PHE A 256 49.90 27.38 -7.65
CA PHE A 256 51.12 26.59 -7.52
C PHE A 256 51.19 25.74 -6.25
N ASP A 257 50.54 26.16 -5.17
CA ASP A 257 50.49 25.38 -3.94
C ASP A 257 49.69 24.09 -4.15
N ASP A 258 48.58 24.15 -4.90
CA ASP A 258 47.82 22.97 -5.34
C ASP A 258 48.63 22.09 -6.27
N PHE A 259 49.37 22.71 -7.19
CA PHE A 259 50.23 21.96 -8.10
C PHE A 259 51.30 21.18 -7.34
N PHE A 260 51.93 21.76 -6.32
CA PHE A 260 52.90 21.02 -5.51
C PHE A 260 52.23 19.91 -4.69
N LYS A 261 51.02 20.15 -4.16
CA LYS A 261 50.28 19.10 -3.45
C LYS A 261 49.85 17.96 -4.38
N PHE A 262 49.51 18.28 -5.63
CA PHE A 262 49.26 17.29 -6.69
C PHE A 262 50.55 16.54 -7.06
N ALA A 263 51.66 17.26 -7.23
CA ALA A 263 52.96 16.67 -7.56
C ALA A 263 53.45 15.68 -6.49
N ASP A 264 53.19 15.96 -5.22
CA ASP A 264 53.44 15.03 -4.10
C ASP A 264 52.66 13.73 -4.22
N ASP A 265 51.50 13.76 -4.88
CA ASP A 265 50.63 12.61 -5.11
C ASP A 265 50.87 11.95 -6.48
N PHE A 266 51.58 12.61 -7.41
CA PHE A 266 51.79 12.11 -8.76
C PHE A 266 52.51 10.76 -8.76
N GLY A 267 51.92 9.78 -9.46
CA GLY A 267 52.41 8.41 -9.50
C GLY A 267 52.06 7.58 -8.26
N LYS A 268 51.34 8.09 -7.26
CA LYS A 268 50.81 7.24 -6.18
C LYS A 268 49.67 6.38 -6.67
N THR A 269 49.70 5.10 -6.29
CA THR A 269 48.58 4.16 -6.49
C THR A 269 47.50 4.41 -5.45
N VAL A 270 46.26 4.55 -5.90
CA VAL A 270 45.08 4.61 -5.04
C VAL A 270 44.63 3.17 -4.76
N ALA A 271 44.90 2.70 -3.54
CA ALA A 271 44.66 1.32 -3.14
C ALA A 271 43.17 0.95 -3.11
N ASN A 272 42.30 1.91 -2.77
CA ASN A 272 40.84 1.76 -2.77
C ASN A 272 40.18 2.25 -4.07
N ALA A 273 40.91 2.30 -5.19
CA ALA A 273 40.39 2.81 -6.46
C ALA A 273 39.18 2.03 -6.97
N SER A 274 39.22 0.69 -6.91
CA SER A 274 38.11 -0.17 -7.36
C SER A 274 36.86 0.08 -6.53
N ASP A 275 36.98 0.08 -5.20
CA ASP A 275 35.86 0.36 -4.29
C ASP A 275 35.25 1.74 -4.57
N ILE A 276 36.11 2.72 -4.90
CA ILE A 276 35.65 4.06 -5.25
C ILE A 276 34.91 4.10 -6.59
N GLN A 277 35.42 3.41 -7.60
CA GLN A 277 34.82 3.36 -8.94
C GLN A 277 33.50 2.59 -8.96
N ASP A 278 33.39 1.53 -8.18
CA ASP A 278 32.16 0.74 -8.05
C ASP A 278 31.07 1.54 -7.32
N ALA A 279 31.44 2.38 -6.35
CA ALA A 279 30.52 3.26 -5.64
C ALA A 279 30.02 4.47 -6.46
N LEU A 280 30.66 4.78 -7.59
CA LEU A 280 30.30 5.90 -8.48
C LEU A 280 29.39 5.49 -9.66
N GLN A 281 29.00 4.22 -9.76
CA GLN A 281 28.12 3.67 -10.81
C GLN A 281 26.68 3.50 -10.31
#